data_AF-A0A8S2MT08-F1
#
_entry.id   AF-A0A8S2MT08-F1
#
_cell.length_a   1.000
_cell.length_b   1.000
_cell.length_c   1.000
_cell.angle_alpha   90.00
_cell.angle_beta   90.00
_cell.angle_gamma   90.00
#
_symmetry.space_group_name_H-M   'P 1'
#
loop_
_entity.id
_entity.type
_entity.pdbx_description
1 polymer ?
#
loop_
_entity_poly.entity_id
_entity_poly.type
_entity_poly.pdbx_seq_one_letter_code
_entity_poly.pdbx_strand_id
1 'polypeptide(L)'
;MSLRISQKGFFTNANRTRNVDTTTNREQRECEEAVEKLFQRFLHQQTSVGLKDPPLLRDKHLTYLLKGLLHLSSSSESLDASRPWLVYWITQSLYLLNETLSNDFIDDICDFLHRCQHPDGGFG
;
A
#
# COMPACT_ATOMS: atom_id res chain seq x y z
N MET A 1 -5.93 -24.29 5.48
CA MET A 1 -6.80 -23.67 4.45
C MET A 1 -5.92 -23.34 3.26
N SER A 2 -6.32 -23.66 2.03
CA SER A 2 -5.52 -23.36 0.83
C SER A 2 -5.85 -21.96 0.31
N LEU A 3 -4.85 -21.21 -0.17
CA LEU A 3 -5.10 -19.88 -0.75
C LEU A 3 -5.96 -20.01 -2.02
N ARG A 4 -6.87 -19.06 -2.27
CA ARG A 4 -7.72 -19.09 -3.48
C ARG A 4 -6.89 -19.09 -4.77
N ILE A 5 -5.75 -18.41 -4.77
CA ILE A 5 -4.83 -18.32 -5.91
C ILE A 5 -4.23 -19.68 -6.33
N SER A 6 -4.24 -20.68 -5.45
CA SER A 6 -3.70 -22.02 -5.75
C SER A 6 -4.73 -22.94 -6.40
N GLN A 7 -5.97 -22.49 -6.57
CA GLN A 7 -7.03 -23.29 -7.19
C GLN A 7 -6.78 -23.45 -8.69
N LYS A 8 -7.06 -24.64 -9.21
CA LYS A 8 -6.93 -24.92 -10.64
C LYS A 8 -7.82 -23.98 -11.44
N GLY A 9 -7.24 -23.32 -12.45
CA GLY A 9 -7.95 -22.39 -13.32
C GLY A 9 -8.12 -20.97 -12.76
N PHE A 10 -7.50 -20.64 -11.62
CA PHE A 10 -7.56 -19.27 -11.07
C PHE A 10 -7.09 -18.20 -12.07
N PHE A 11 -6.05 -18.50 -12.86
CA PHE A 11 -5.50 -17.60 -13.89
C PHE A 11 -6.13 -17.75 -15.28
N THR A 12 -7.16 -18.58 -15.40
CA THR A 12 -7.88 -18.79 -16.66
C THR A 12 -9.29 -18.25 -16.52
N ASN A 13 -9.63 -17.18 -17.22
CA ASN A 13 -10.98 -16.65 -17.25
C ASN A 13 -11.40 -16.27 -18.69
N ALA A 14 -12.71 -16.18 -18.92
CA ALA A 14 -13.29 -15.90 -20.22
C ALA A 14 -12.98 -14.47 -20.74
N ASN A 15 -12.61 -13.53 -19.87
CA ASN A 15 -12.23 -12.19 -20.27
C ASN A 15 -10.82 -12.16 -20.90
N ARG A 16 -9.91 -13.01 -20.41
CA ARG A 16 -8.55 -13.17 -20.95
C ARG A 16 -8.54 -13.72 -22.37
N THR A 17 -9.57 -14.50 -22.72
CA THR A 17 -9.74 -15.15 -24.03
C THR A 17 -10.55 -14.34 -25.04
N ARG A 18 -11.07 -13.15 -24.68
CA ARG A 18 -11.77 -12.29 -25.65
C ARG A 18 -10.75 -11.73 -26.63
N ASN A 19 -10.93 -12.04 -27.91
CA ASN A 19 -10.03 -11.64 -28.98
C ASN A 19 -10.34 -10.22 -29.51
N VAL A 20 -10.79 -9.32 -28.63
CA VAL A 20 -11.05 -7.92 -28.98
C VAL A 20 -9.86 -7.11 -28.49
N ASP A 21 -9.07 -6.59 -29.41
CA ASP A 21 -7.90 -5.77 -29.06
C ASP A 21 -8.31 -4.32 -28.81
N THR A 22 -8.31 -3.93 -27.55
CA THR A 22 -8.55 -2.56 -27.08
C THR A 22 -7.46 -2.19 -26.09
N THR A 23 -7.25 -0.88 -25.88
CA THR A 23 -6.30 -0.41 -24.87
C THR A 23 -6.61 -0.98 -23.48
N THR A 24 -7.87 -0.96 -23.06
CA THR A 24 -8.29 -1.54 -21.77
C THR A 24 -7.99 -3.04 -21.68
N ASN A 25 -8.26 -3.81 -22.73
CA ASN A 25 -8.00 -5.25 -22.70
C ASN A 25 -6.50 -5.57 -22.68
N ARG A 26 -5.68 -4.76 -23.37
CA ARG A 26 -4.22 -4.89 -23.35
C ARG A 26 -3.63 -4.57 -21.98
N GLU A 27 -3.99 -3.43 -21.39
CA GLU A 27 -3.54 -3.03 -20.05
C GLU A 27 -3.99 -4.03 -18.97
N GLN A 28 -5.22 -4.53 -19.06
CA GLN A 28 -5.72 -5.57 -18.16
C GLN A 28 -4.88 -6.86 -18.28
N ARG A 29 -4.57 -7.30 -19.52
CA ARG A 29 -3.76 -8.50 -19.74
C ARG A 29 -2.35 -8.34 -19.18
N GLU A 30 -1.72 -7.20 -19.41
CA GLU A 30 -0.38 -6.88 -18.89
C GLU A 30 -0.36 -6.90 -17.36
N CYS A 31 -1.37 -6.30 -16.72
CA CYS A 31 -1.55 -6.33 -15.26
C CYS A 31 -1.73 -7.76 -14.74
N GLU A 32 -2.63 -8.54 -15.34
CA GLU A 32 -2.88 -9.94 -14.96
C GLU A 32 -1.62 -10.80 -15.08
N GLU A 33 -0.86 -10.66 -16.17
CA GLU A 33 0.40 -11.40 -16.37
C GLU A 33 1.46 -11.01 -15.34
N ALA A 34 1.57 -9.72 -14.97
CA ALA A 34 2.51 -9.27 -13.95
C ALA A 34 2.15 -9.82 -12.56
N VAL A 35 0.87 -9.76 -12.18
CA VAL A 35 0.36 -10.28 -10.90
C VAL A 35 0.47 -11.81 -10.84
N GLU A 36 0.15 -12.52 -11.92
CA GLU A 36 0.29 -13.97 -12.02
C GLU A 36 1.74 -14.41 -11.75
N LYS A 37 2.73 -13.72 -12.34
CA LYS A 37 4.16 -14.00 -12.08
C LYS A 37 4.52 -13.88 -10.59
N LEU A 38 3.97 -12.90 -9.87
CA LEU A 38 4.20 -12.73 -8.43
C LEU A 38 3.59 -13.87 -7.63
N PHE A 39 2.35 -14.26 -7.93
CA PHE A 39 1.70 -15.38 -7.25
C PHE A 39 2.40 -16.72 -7.51
N GLN A 40 2.83 -16.98 -8.74
CA GLN A 40 3.56 -18.22 -9.06
C GLN A 40 4.88 -18.30 -8.30
N ARG A 41 5.61 -17.18 -8.15
CA ARG A 41 6.81 -17.11 -7.31
C ARG A 41 6.50 -17.45 -5.85
N PHE A 42 5.41 -16.90 -5.31
CA PHE A 42 4.99 -17.19 -3.94
C PHE A 42 4.58 -18.66 -3.76
N LEU A 43 3.77 -19.23 -4.66
CA LEU A 43 3.35 -20.64 -4.59
C LEU A 43 4.54 -21.61 -4.68
N HIS A 44 5.56 -21.26 -5.47
CA HIS A 44 6.81 -22.02 -5.51
C HIS A 44 7.53 -21.97 -4.15
N GLN A 45 7.64 -20.80 -3.51
CA GLN A 45 8.23 -20.65 -2.18
C GLN A 45 7.43 -21.37 -1.08
N GLN A 46 6.09 -21.37 -1.18
CA GLN A 46 5.23 -22.13 -0.27
C GLN A 46 5.54 -23.63 -0.31
N THR A 47 5.81 -24.17 -1.50
CA THR A 47 6.13 -25.59 -1.69
C THR A 47 7.55 -25.93 -1.24
N SER A 48 8.53 -25.05 -1.50
CA SER A 48 9.94 -25.30 -1.20
C SER A 48 10.36 -24.96 0.24
N VAL A 49 9.72 -23.97 0.87
CA VAL A 49 10.08 -23.44 2.20
C VAL A 49 8.97 -23.68 3.24
N GLY A 50 7.80 -24.20 2.84
CA GLY A 50 6.69 -24.50 3.75
C GLY A 50 5.92 -23.26 4.23
N LEU A 51 6.04 -22.13 3.54
CA LEU A 51 5.43 -20.87 3.92
C LEU A 51 3.91 -20.88 3.64
N LYS A 52 3.09 -20.86 4.69
CA LYS A 52 1.62 -21.03 4.56
C LYS A 52 0.91 -19.81 3.97
N ASP A 53 1.27 -18.62 4.41
CA ASP A 53 0.62 -17.37 4.03
C ASP A 53 1.67 -16.29 3.70
N PRO A 54 1.40 -15.36 2.77
CA PRO A 54 2.28 -14.23 2.51
C PRO A 54 2.53 -13.43 3.80
N PRO A 55 3.80 -13.19 4.21
CA PRO A 55 4.06 -12.54 5.47
C PRO A 55 3.82 -11.03 5.35
N LEU A 56 3.14 -10.46 6.32
CA LEU A 56 3.10 -9.01 6.49
C LEU A 56 4.47 -8.55 7.02
N LEU A 57 5.20 -7.76 6.23
CA LEU A 57 6.55 -7.29 6.59
C LEU A 57 6.47 -6.06 7.52
N ARG A 58 5.88 -6.24 8.71
CA ARG A 58 5.54 -5.16 9.65
C ARG A 58 6.68 -4.15 9.85
N ASP A 59 7.88 -4.62 10.19
CA ASP A 59 9.01 -3.73 10.51
C ASP A 59 9.45 -2.88 9.33
N LYS A 60 9.35 -3.42 8.11
CA LYS A 60 9.64 -2.66 6.88
C LYS A 60 8.60 -1.57 6.65
N HIS A 61 7.33 -1.87 6.89
CA HIS A 61 6.26 -0.88 6.81
C HIS A 61 6.44 0.21 7.87
N LEU A 62 6.75 -0.15 9.13
CA LEU A 62 7.00 0.84 10.18
C LEU A 62 8.18 1.76 9.83
N THR A 63 9.28 1.19 9.37
CA THR A 63 10.46 1.96 8.95
C THR A 63 10.11 2.97 7.85
N TYR A 64 9.32 2.55 6.86
CA TYR A 64 8.85 3.43 5.78
C TYR A 64 7.93 4.54 6.30
N LEU A 65 6.95 4.19 7.13
CA LEU A 65 5.93 5.11 7.66
C LEU A 65 6.55 6.16 8.58
N LEU A 66 7.38 5.76 9.55
CA LEU A 66 8.04 6.68 10.48
C LEU A 66 9.00 7.63 9.75
N LYS A 67 9.70 7.13 8.72
CA LYS A 67 10.54 7.99 7.87
C LYS A 67 9.70 9.03 7.12
N GLY A 68 8.58 8.60 6.54
CA GLY A 68 7.68 9.48 5.78
C GLY A 68 6.98 10.52 6.65
N LEU A 69 6.77 10.24 7.94
CA LEU A 69 6.20 11.19 8.90
C LEU A 69 7.16 12.35 9.19
N LEU A 70 8.46 12.05 9.25
CA LEU A 70 9.51 13.02 9.56
C LEU A 70 9.96 13.81 8.32
N HIS A 71 10.21 13.11 7.21
CA HIS A 71 10.79 13.72 6.01
C HIS A 71 10.18 13.13 4.74
N LEU A 72 9.62 14.01 3.92
CA LEU A 72 9.18 13.71 2.56
C LEU A 72 10.30 14.06 1.58
N SER A 73 10.53 13.20 0.59
CA SER A 73 11.50 13.49 -0.47
C SER A 73 10.94 14.53 -1.45
N SER A 74 11.81 15.17 -2.23
CA SER A 74 11.41 16.13 -3.27
C SER A 74 10.44 15.55 -4.31
N SER A 75 10.44 14.23 -4.50
CA SER A 75 9.45 13.53 -5.33
C SER A 75 8.00 13.62 -4.81
N SER A 76 7.78 14.06 -3.57
CA SER A 76 6.46 14.26 -2.97
C SER A 76 5.94 15.69 -3.13
N GLU A 77 6.60 16.55 -3.93
CA GLU A 77 6.18 17.92 -4.18
C GLU A 77 4.74 18.01 -4.74
N SER A 78 4.33 17.04 -5.56
CA SER A 78 2.95 16.96 -6.06
C SER A 78 1.90 16.76 -4.95
N LEU A 79 2.33 16.43 -3.73
CA LEU A 79 1.48 16.23 -2.56
C LEU A 79 1.66 17.32 -1.50
N ASP A 80 2.32 18.44 -1.82
CA ASP A 80 2.59 19.52 -0.85
C ASP A 80 1.29 20.12 -0.29
N ALA A 81 0.28 20.34 -1.15
CA ALA A 81 -1.07 20.77 -0.75
C ALA A 81 -1.90 19.65 -0.09
N SER A 82 -1.33 18.46 0.10
CA SER A 82 -1.98 17.29 0.70
C SER A 82 -1.19 16.75 1.90
N ARG A 83 -0.36 17.57 2.54
CA ARG A 83 0.40 17.15 3.72
C ARG A 83 -0.49 16.70 4.90
N PRO A 84 -1.64 17.33 5.19
CA PRO A 84 -2.58 16.77 6.18
C PRO A 84 -3.08 15.36 5.82
N TRP A 85 -3.26 15.05 4.53
CA TRP A 85 -3.61 13.71 4.07
C TRP A 85 -2.49 12.69 4.31
N LEU A 86 -1.24 13.09 4.08
CA LEU A 86 -0.08 12.24 4.38
C LEU A 86 -0.01 11.88 5.86
N VAL A 87 -0.24 12.86 6.75
CA VAL A 87 -0.32 12.61 8.20
C VAL A 87 -1.40 11.58 8.50
N TYR A 88 -2.62 11.75 7.96
CA TYR A 88 -3.71 10.81 8.16
C TYR A 88 -3.37 9.39 7.66
N TRP A 89 -2.88 9.25 6.42
CA TRP A 89 -2.55 7.94 5.86
C TRP A 89 -1.47 7.22 6.67
N ILE A 90 -0.48 7.96 7.16
CA ILE A 90 0.62 7.39 7.95
C ILE A 90 0.13 6.98 9.34
N THR A 91 -0.53 7.86 10.09
CA THR A 91 -1.00 7.55 11.45
C THR A 91 -2.04 6.44 11.44
N GLN A 92 -2.95 6.42 10.46
CA GLN A 92 -3.92 5.34 10.27
C GLN A 92 -3.22 4.01 9.96
N SER A 93 -2.17 4.02 9.13
CA SER A 93 -1.40 2.80 8.82
C SER A 93 -0.66 2.27 10.05
N LEU A 94 -0.08 3.15 10.87
CA LEU A 94 0.57 2.79 12.13
C LEU A 94 -0.44 2.16 13.11
N TYR A 95 -1.64 2.75 13.22
CA TYR A 95 -2.73 2.19 14.02
C TYR A 95 -3.11 0.78 13.57
N LEU A 96 -3.28 0.54 12.25
CA LEU A 96 -3.57 -0.80 11.70
C LEU A 96 -2.45 -1.81 11.97
N LEU A 97 -1.20 -1.35 12.13
CA LEU A 97 -0.05 -2.17 12.48
C LEU A 97 0.12 -2.34 14.00
N ASN A 98 -0.82 -1.85 14.81
CA ASN A 98 -0.73 -1.78 16.27
C ASN A 98 0.57 -1.10 16.75
N GLU A 99 1.01 -0.05 16.06
CA GLU A 99 2.15 0.76 16.48
C GLU A 99 1.67 2.02 17.20
N THR A 100 2.25 2.28 18.36
CA THR A 100 1.97 3.48 19.16
C THR A 100 3.06 4.52 18.94
N LEU A 101 2.65 5.75 18.66
CA LEU A 101 3.57 6.88 18.63
C LEU A 101 3.89 7.34 20.05
N SER A 102 5.08 7.89 20.28
CA SER A 102 5.38 8.58 21.53
C SER A 102 4.58 9.87 21.64
N ASN A 103 4.40 10.38 22.86
CA ASN A 103 3.71 11.64 23.08
C ASN A 103 4.38 12.80 22.32
N ASP A 104 5.71 12.86 22.30
CA ASP A 104 6.46 13.86 21.54
C ASP A 104 6.08 13.87 20.04
N PHE A 105 5.94 12.69 19.43
CA PHE A 105 5.51 12.58 18.03
C PHE A 105 4.06 13.02 17.83
N ILE A 106 3.19 12.75 18.79
CA ILE A 106 1.78 13.16 18.75
C ILE A 106 1.70 14.69 18.84
N ASP A 107 2.48 15.30 19.73
CA ASP A 107 2.55 16.75 19.91
C ASP A 107 3.07 17.44 18.64
N ASP A 108 4.14 16.91 18.03
CA ASP A 108 4.68 17.43 16.75
C ASP A 108 3.65 17.37 15.61
N ILE A 109 2.87 16.27 15.54
CA ILE A 109 1.78 16.12 14.57
C ILE A 109 0.68 17.14 14.83
N CYS A 110 0.25 17.28 16.09
CA CYS A 110 -0.77 18.25 16.48
C CYS A 110 -0.33 19.67 16.13
N ASP A 111 0.90 20.05 16.45
CA ASP A 111 1.46 21.36 16.11
C ASP A 111 1.52 21.58 14.60
N PHE A 112 1.90 20.55 13.84
CA PHE A 112 1.88 20.62 12.38
C PHE A 112 0.46 20.86 11.84
N LEU A 113 -0.53 20.10 12.30
CA LEU A 113 -1.91 20.25 11.84
C LEU A 113 -2.50 21.61 12.24
N HIS A 114 -2.16 22.15 13.41
CA HIS A 114 -2.56 23.52 13.79
C HIS A 114 -2.02 24.57 12.81
N ARG A 115 -0.81 24.39 12.26
CA ARG A 115 -0.27 25.28 11.23
C ARG A 115 -0.98 25.17 9.88
N CYS A 116 -1.63 24.05 9.61
CA CYS A 116 -2.48 23.86 8.43
C CYS A 116 -3.90 24.42 8.62
N GLN A 117 -4.28 24.85 9.83
CA GLN A 117 -5.61 25.38 10.08
C GLN A 117 -5.74 26.82 9.57
N HIS A 118 -6.77 27.08 8.76
CA HIS A 118 -7.07 28.44 8.31
C HIS A 118 -7.76 29.24 9.44
N PRO A 119 -7.45 30.54 9.64
CA PRO A 119 -8.05 31.35 10.71
C PRO A 119 -9.59 31.40 10.68
N ASP A 120 -10.17 31.39 9.47
CA ASP A 120 -11.62 31.40 9.28
C ASP A 120 -12.27 29.99 9.28
N GLY A 121 -11.47 28.95 9.54
CA GLY A 121 -11.91 27.56 9.61
C GLY A 121 -11.48 26.69 8.42
N GLY A 122 -11.36 25.38 8.66
CA GLY A 122 -10.85 24.39 7.71
C GLY A 122 -9.33 24.15 7.83
N PHE A 123 -8.83 23.16 7.08
CA PHE A 123 -7.41 22.80 7.01
C PHE A 123 -6.96 22.77 5.54
N GLY A 124 -5.74 23.26 5.26
CA GLY A 124 -5.14 23.32 3.92
C GLY A 124 -3.63 23.43 3.95
#